data_AF-A0A1C5EQ16-F1
#
_entry.id   AF-A0A1C5EQ16-F1
#
_cell.length_a   1.000
_cell.length_b   1.000
_cell.length_c   1.000
_cell.angle_alpha   90.00
_cell.angle_beta   90.00
_cell.angle_gamma   90.00
#
_symmetry.space_group_name_H-M   'P 1'
#
loop_
_entity.id
_entity.type
_entity.pdbx_description
1 polymer ?
#
loop_
_entity_poly.entity_id
_entity_poly.type
_entity_poly.pdbx_seq_one_letter_code
_entity_poly.pdbx_strand_id
1 'polypeptide(L)'
;GWLYLACWLDLATREVVGYAMADHHRAELVVDALDMAYGRGNLEPGCVIHSDRGSEYTSTQFIDQIRELGLRNSCGRTGSCFDNAAAESFWALLKEEIGTRIWPDRAAARAEVFTFIETFYNRRRLRKHKTFGYLTPAETRQRHQHALAA
;
A
#
# COMPACT_ATOMS: atom_id res chain seq x y z
N GLY A 1 -13.25 10.88 16.29
CA GLY A 1 -12.07 10.15 16.82
C GLY A 1 -11.15 9.79 15.66
N TRP A 2 -9.94 9.32 15.94
CA TRP A 2 -8.95 8.98 14.91
C TRP A 2 -9.40 7.81 14.02
N LEU A 3 -8.95 7.85 12.77
CA LEU A 3 -9.00 6.74 11.81
C LEU A 3 -7.55 6.49 11.37
N TYR A 4 -7.10 5.26 11.54
CA TYR A 4 -5.78 4.79 11.13
C TYR A 4 -5.91 4.06 9.80
N LEU A 5 -4.91 4.22 8.93
CA LEU A 5 -4.86 3.64 7.59
C LEU A 5 -3.49 2.98 7.41
N ALA A 6 -3.49 1.71 7.03
CA ALA A 6 -2.29 1.00 6.56
C ALA A 6 -2.45 0.68 5.07
N CYS A 7 -1.35 0.77 4.31
CA CYS A 7 -1.33 0.54 2.86
C CYS A 7 -0.09 -0.27 2.46
N TRP A 8 -0.28 -1.23 1.55
CA TRP A 8 0.80 -1.93 0.84
C TRP A 8 0.87 -1.43 -0.59
N LEU A 9 2.06 -0.97 -0.99
CA LEU A 9 2.34 -0.50 -2.34
C LEU A 9 3.21 -1.50 -3.09
N ASP A 10 2.83 -1.79 -4.33
CA ASP A 10 3.73 -2.42 -5.29
C ASP A 10 4.76 -1.39 -5.76
N LEU A 11 6.04 -1.67 -5.56
CA LEU A 11 7.12 -0.75 -5.92
C LEU A 11 7.38 -0.65 -7.43
N ALA A 12 7.07 -1.69 -8.20
CA ALA A 12 7.23 -1.70 -9.66
C ALA A 12 6.15 -0.83 -10.33
N THR A 13 4.91 -0.91 -9.85
CA THR A 13 3.75 -0.26 -10.48
C THR A 13 3.31 1.02 -9.77
N ARG A 14 3.71 1.19 -8.50
CA ARG A 14 3.23 2.22 -7.57
C ARG A 14 1.75 2.09 -7.23
N GLU A 15 1.13 0.95 -7.49
CA GLU A 15 -0.26 0.70 -7.13
C GLU A 15 -0.38 0.40 -5.63
N VAL A 16 -1.42 0.95 -4.98
CA VAL A 16 -1.82 0.47 -3.66
C VAL A 16 -2.55 -0.86 -3.88
N VAL A 17 -1.90 -1.96 -3.51
CA VAL A 17 -2.41 -3.31 -3.75
C VAL A 17 -3.30 -3.82 -2.62
N GLY A 18 -3.08 -3.36 -1.39
CA GLY A 18 -3.94 -3.64 -0.24
C GLY A 18 -3.90 -2.50 0.76
N TYR A 19 -4.98 -2.33 1.53
CA TYR A 19 -5.07 -1.33 2.58
C TYR A 19 -6.15 -1.72 3.60
N ALA A 20 -6.00 -1.24 4.83
CA ALA A 20 -7.01 -1.45 5.86
C ALA A 20 -7.16 -0.18 6.69
N MET A 21 -8.32 -0.05 7.33
CA MET A 21 -8.67 1.11 8.13
C MET A 21 -9.27 0.67 9.46
N ALA A 22 -8.76 1.23 10.57
CA ALA A 22 -9.22 0.91 11.92
C ALA A 22 -9.30 2.16 12.80
N ASP A 23 -9.95 2.06 13.94
CA ASP A 23 -9.93 3.09 14.98
C ASP A 23 -8.80 2.90 16.00
N HIS A 24 -7.89 1.95 15.73
CA HIS A 24 -6.70 1.64 16.52
C HIS A 24 -5.43 1.54 15.67
N HIS A 25 -4.28 1.69 16.33
CA HIS A 25 -2.95 1.48 15.74
C HIS A 25 -2.35 0.18 16.32
N ARG A 26 -2.71 -0.97 15.75
CA ARG A 26 -2.29 -2.32 16.21
C ARG A 26 -1.81 -3.15 15.03
N ALA A 27 -1.08 -4.22 15.30
CA ALA A 27 -0.58 -5.15 14.28
C ALA A 27 -1.69 -5.73 13.36
N GLU A 28 -2.87 -5.97 13.90
CA GLU A 28 -4.06 -6.39 13.12
C GLU A 28 -4.33 -5.49 11.92
N LEU A 29 -4.16 -4.16 12.06
CA LEU A 29 -4.38 -3.22 10.96
C LEU A 29 -3.43 -3.47 9.77
N VAL A 30 -2.16 -3.79 10.04
CA VAL A 30 -1.18 -4.03 8.96
C VAL A 30 -1.33 -5.43 8.36
N VAL A 31 -1.80 -6.39 9.17
CA VAL A 31 -2.16 -7.75 8.76
C VAL A 31 -3.38 -7.73 7.84
N ASP A 32 -4.46 -7.05 8.22
CA ASP A 32 -5.67 -6.92 7.39
C ASP A 32 -5.35 -6.31 6.01
N ALA A 33 -4.48 -5.30 5.98
CA ALA A 33 -4.04 -4.69 4.74
C ALA A 33 -3.25 -5.69 3.87
N LEU A 34 -2.42 -6.53 4.49
CA LEU A 34 -1.61 -7.54 3.80
C LEU A 34 -2.50 -8.65 3.24
N ASP A 35 -3.47 -9.11 4.02
CA ASP A 35 -4.43 -10.13 3.62
C ASP A 35 -5.29 -9.66 2.46
N MET A 36 -5.68 -8.37 2.44
CA MET A 36 -6.33 -7.78 1.29
C MET A 36 -5.42 -7.79 0.04
N ALA A 37 -4.13 -7.46 0.18
CA ALA A 37 -3.19 -7.50 -0.94
C ALA A 37 -3.01 -8.94 -1.47
N TYR A 38 -2.88 -9.91 -0.57
CA TYR A 38 -2.76 -11.33 -0.90
C TYR A 38 -4.03 -11.87 -1.58
N GLY A 39 -5.20 -11.62 -1.00
CA GLY A 39 -6.50 -12.09 -1.50
C GLY A 39 -6.89 -11.52 -2.86
N ARG A 40 -6.28 -10.39 -3.28
CA ARG A 40 -6.41 -9.84 -4.63
C ARG A 40 -5.60 -10.59 -5.69
N GLY A 41 -4.77 -11.55 -5.30
CA GLY A 41 -4.05 -12.45 -6.21
C GLY A 41 -2.83 -11.82 -6.90
N ASN A 42 -2.35 -10.68 -6.41
CA ASN A 42 -1.21 -9.96 -7.02
C ASN A 42 0.14 -10.28 -6.36
N LEU A 43 0.16 -11.13 -5.33
CA LEU A 43 1.39 -11.51 -4.62
C LEU A 43 1.83 -12.91 -5.02
N GLU A 44 3.05 -13.02 -5.55
CA GLU A 44 3.66 -14.31 -5.88
C GLU A 44 4.30 -14.97 -4.64
N PRO A 45 4.40 -16.31 -4.60
CA PRO A 45 5.15 -17.00 -3.56
C PRO A 45 6.58 -16.47 -3.44
N GLY A 46 7.02 -16.18 -2.22
CA GLY A 46 8.34 -15.61 -1.97
C GLY A 46 8.46 -14.09 -2.26
N CYS A 47 7.36 -13.41 -2.57
CA CYS A 47 7.34 -11.95 -2.70
C CYS A 47 7.89 -11.26 -1.44
N VAL A 48 8.60 -10.15 -1.64
CA VAL A 48 9.29 -9.43 -0.58
C VAL A 48 8.38 -8.39 0.08
N ILE A 49 7.97 -8.78 1.29
CA ILE A 49 7.52 -8.03 2.47
C ILE A 49 8.34 -6.82 2.92
N HIS A 50 8.32 -5.65 2.27
CA HIS A 50 9.13 -4.51 2.75
C HIS A 50 8.38 -3.51 3.65
N SER A 51 8.81 -3.36 4.90
CA SER A 51 8.27 -2.38 5.85
C SER A 51 9.36 -1.64 6.63
N ASP A 52 8.97 -0.56 7.30
CA ASP A 52 9.80 0.06 8.33
C ASP A 52 9.87 -0.81 9.60
N ARG A 53 10.53 -0.29 10.64
CA ARG A 53 10.71 -0.99 11.93
C ARG A 53 9.66 -0.62 12.97
N GLY A 54 8.46 -0.21 12.55
CA GLY A 54 7.34 0.01 13.46
C GLY A 54 7.03 -1.24 14.30
N SER A 55 6.48 -1.03 15.50
CA SER A 55 6.09 -2.11 16.42
C SER A 55 5.07 -3.09 15.79
N GLU A 56 4.21 -2.58 14.91
CA GLU A 56 3.20 -3.34 14.20
C GLU A 56 3.84 -4.34 13.23
N TYR A 57 4.85 -3.88 12.49
CA TYR A 57 5.58 -4.66 11.47
C TYR A 57 6.68 -5.57 12.03
N THR A 58 6.98 -5.45 13.33
CA THR A 58 7.91 -6.33 14.05
C THR A 58 7.19 -7.25 15.03
N SER A 59 5.86 -7.20 15.07
CA SER A 59 5.03 -8.02 15.94
C SER A 59 5.04 -9.50 15.53
N THR A 60 4.85 -10.39 16.50
CA THR A 60 4.69 -11.83 16.26
C THR A 60 3.54 -12.11 15.29
N GLN A 61 2.40 -11.44 15.47
CA GLN A 61 1.23 -11.59 14.61
C GLN A 61 1.57 -11.33 13.13
N PHE A 62 2.30 -10.25 12.84
CA PHE A 62 2.68 -9.91 11.47
C PHE A 62 3.71 -10.89 10.89
N ILE A 63 4.69 -11.32 11.69
CA ILE A 63 5.72 -12.27 11.26
C ILE A 63 5.09 -13.64 10.96
N ASP A 64 4.15 -14.10 11.77
CA ASP A 64 3.48 -15.38 11.57
C ASP A 64 2.59 -15.33 10.32
N GLN A 65 1.86 -14.23 10.10
CA GLN A 65 1.08 -14.06 8.87
C GLN A 65 1.96 -14.11 7.60
N ILE A 66 3.12 -13.42 7.61
CA ILE A 66 4.06 -13.48 6.48
C ILE A 66 4.49 -14.92 6.18
N ARG A 67 4.74 -15.72 7.22
CA ARG A 67 5.16 -17.12 7.07
C ARG A 67 4.03 -17.98 6.51
N GLU A 68 2.81 -17.80 7.03
CA GLU A 68 1.61 -18.53 6.56
C GLU A 68 1.32 -18.26 5.07
N LEU A 69 1.48 -17.00 4.64
CA LEU A 69 1.29 -16.61 3.25
C LEU A 69 2.46 -16.97 2.32
N GLY A 70 3.55 -17.56 2.85
CA GLY A 70 4.74 -17.92 2.07
C GLY A 70 5.52 -16.71 1.54
N LEU A 71 5.45 -15.58 2.24
CA LEU A 71 6.09 -14.31 1.88
C LEU A 71 7.44 -14.15 2.59
N ARG A 72 8.27 -13.20 2.12
CA ARG A 72 9.60 -12.93 2.70
C ARG A 72 9.63 -11.55 3.35
N ASN A 73 9.78 -11.50 4.67
CA ASN A 73 9.99 -10.22 5.36
C ASN A 73 11.36 -9.61 5.00
N SER A 74 11.38 -8.31 4.70
CA SER A 74 12.55 -7.46 4.58
C SER A 74 12.30 -6.16 5.34
N CYS A 75 13.13 -5.86 6.34
CA CYS A 75 13.11 -4.54 6.99
C CYS A 75 14.27 -3.69 6.47
N GLY A 76 14.05 -2.39 6.26
CA GLY A 76 15.05 -1.44 5.78
C GLY A 76 16.41 -1.56 6.49
N ARG A 77 17.48 -1.35 5.73
CA ARG A 77 18.82 -1.16 6.32
C ARG A 77 18.77 0.12 7.14
N THR A 78 19.39 0.15 8.33
CA THR A 78 19.44 1.37 9.15
C THR A 78 20.03 2.50 8.29
N GLY A 79 19.27 3.55 8.01
CA GLY A 79 19.73 4.73 7.26
C GLY A 79 19.51 4.75 5.73
N SER A 80 18.73 3.85 5.14
CA SER A 80 18.31 3.97 3.72
C SER A 80 16.96 4.70 3.60
N CYS A 81 16.98 5.99 3.24
CA CYS A 81 15.77 6.78 2.99
C CYS A 81 15.02 6.37 1.70
N PHE A 82 15.69 5.67 0.78
CA PHE A 82 15.08 5.21 -0.47
C PHE A 82 14.06 4.10 -0.27
N ASP A 83 14.23 3.31 0.79
CA ASP A 83 13.42 2.14 1.11
C ASP A 83 11.96 2.52 1.40
N ASN A 84 11.73 3.70 2.02
CA ASN A 84 10.40 4.20 2.38
C ASN A 84 9.89 5.36 1.50
N ALA A 85 10.71 5.90 0.60
CA ALA A 85 10.37 7.07 -0.23
C ALA A 85 9.08 6.88 -1.06
N ALA A 86 8.79 5.64 -1.45
CA ALA A 86 7.56 5.24 -2.11
C ALA A 86 6.31 5.53 -1.27
N ALA A 87 6.33 5.06 -0.03
CA ALA A 87 5.24 5.24 0.92
C ALA A 87 5.13 6.70 1.33
N GLU A 88 6.25 7.38 1.60
CA GLU A 88 6.27 8.81 1.94
C GLU A 88 5.63 9.67 0.84
N SER A 89 5.95 9.39 -0.42
CA SER A 89 5.35 10.07 -1.57
C SER A 89 3.83 9.81 -1.68
N PHE A 90 3.37 8.62 -1.32
CA PHE A 90 1.95 8.30 -1.25
C PHE A 90 1.26 9.07 -0.11
N TRP A 91 1.84 9.06 1.09
CA TRP A 91 1.29 9.75 2.25
C TRP A 91 1.23 11.26 2.07
N ALA A 92 2.24 11.86 1.45
CA ALA A 92 2.25 13.29 1.13
C ALA A 92 1.07 13.67 0.24
N LEU A 93 0.85 12.92 -0.84
CA LEU A 93 -0.25 13.14 -1.76
C LEU A 93 -1.63 12.94 -1.10
N LEU A 94 -1.81 11.87 -0.31
CA LEU A 94 -3.07 11.63 0.40
C LEU A 94 -3.39 12.80 1.33
N LYS A 95 -2.39 13.31 2.05
CA LYS A 95 -2.55 14.45 2.96
C LYS A 95 -2.84 15.75 2.20
N GLU A 96 -2.23 15.95 1.05
CA GLU A 96 -2.49 17.11 0.18
C GLU A 96 -3.92 17.13 -0.36
N GLU A 97 -4.42 15.98 -0.83
CA GLU A 97 -5.72 15.89 -1.53
C GLU A 97 -6.92 15.86 -0.58
N ILE A 98 -6.79 15.12 0.53
CA ILE A 98 -7.91 14.89 1.47
C ILE A 98 -7.54 15.10 2.95
N GLY A 99 -6.27 15.35 3.29
CA GLY A 99 -5.80 15.38 4.68
C GLY A 99 -6.25 16.57 5.52
N THR A 100 -6.74 17.65 4.89
CA THR A 100 -7.28 18.84 5.58
C THR A 100 -8.80 18.79 5.77
N ARG A 101 -9.46 17.75 5.26
CA ARG A 101 -10.92 17.60 5.33
C ARG A 101 -11.35 17.16 6.72
N ILE A 102 -12.52 17.63 7.13
CA ILE A 102 -13.17 17.24 8.38
C ILE A 102 -14.37 16.37 8.03
N TRP A 103 -14.36 15.14 8.50
CA TRP A 103 -15.46 14.19 8.30
C TRP A 103 -16.44 14.20 9.47
N PRO A 104 -17.75 14.05 9.21
CA PRO A 104 -18.75 13.96 10.27
C PRO A 104 -18.60 12.69 11.11
N ASP A 105 -18.19 11.59 10.49
CA ASP A 105 -17.96 10.30 11.13
C ASP A 105 -16.86 9.49 10.43
N ARG A 106 -16.53 8.32 10.99
CA ARG A 106 -15.52 7.43 10.43
C ARG A 106 -15.98 6.74 9.14
N ALA A 107 -17.29 6.57 8.91
CA ALA A 107 -17.80 5.91 7.72
C ALA A 107 -17.59 6.83 6.49
N ALA A 108 -17.85 8.12 6.63
CA ALA A 108 -17.55 9.13 5.61
C ALA A 108 -16.05 9.18 5.29
N ALA A 109 -15.19 9.20 6.32
CA ALA A 109 -13.74 9.16 6.13
C ALA A 109 -13.28 7.88 5.40
N ARG A 110 -13.83 6.71 5.76
CA ARG A 110 -13.53 5.43 5.10
C ARG A 110 -13.93 5.45 3.62
N ALA A 111 -15.13 5.94 3.31
CA ALA A 111 -15.62 6.03 1.93
C ALA A 111 -14.76 6.96 1.07
N GLU A 112 -14.28 8.05 1.65
CA GLU A 112 -13.43 8.99 0.94
C GLU A 112 -12.01 8.46 0.73
N VAL A 113 -11.40 7.84 1.73
CA VAL A 113 -10.11 7.14 1.59
C VAL A 113 -10.21 6.04 0.54
N PHE A 114 -11.28 5.24 0.55
CA PHE A 114 -11.55 4.24 -0.48
C PHE A 114 -11.61 4.88 -1.87
N THR A 115 -12.37 5.96 -2.02
CA THR A 115 -12.51 6.68 -3.29
C THR A 115 -11.18 7.24 -3.77
N PHE A 116 -10.40 7.81 -2.85
CA PHE A 116 -9.06 8.32 -3.12
C PHE A 116 -8.15 7.21 -3.64
N ILE A 117 -8.08 6.06 -2.97
CA ILE A 117 -7.18 4.97 -3.35
C ILE A 117 -7.64 4.32 -4.66
N GLU A 118 -8.89 3.85 -4.72
CA GLU A 118 -9.39 3.00 -5.81
C GLU A 118 -9.67 3.80 -7.07
N THR A 119 -10.26 4.99 -6.94
CA THR A 119 -10.72 5.75 -8.11
C THR A 119 -9.68 6.77 -8.55
N PHE A 120 -9.16 7.56 -7.63
CA PHE A 120 -8.21 8.61 -7.98
C PHE A 120 -6.78 8.07 -8.15
N TYR A 121 -6.17 7.58 -7.08
CA TYR A 121 -4.75 7.22 -7.03
C TYR A 121 -4.40 6.08 -8.00
N ASN A 122 -5.08 4.93 -7.89
CA ASN A 122 -4.75 3.76 -8.71
C ASN A 122 -5.19 3.90 -10.18
N ARG A 123 -6.29 4.62 -10.47
CA ARG A 123 -6.97 4.56 -11.78
C ARG A 123 -7.07 5.88 -12.56
N ARG A 124 -6.79 7.04 -11.96
CA ARG A 124 -6.85 8.34 -12.65
C ARG A 124 -5.57 9.15 -12.57
N ARG A 125 -4.77 8.97 -11.51
CA ARG A 125 -3.56 9.75 -11.29
C ARG A 125 -2.45 9.31 -12.23
N LEU A 126 -2.09 10.17 -13.17
CA LEU A 126 -0.97 9.93 -14.08
C LEU A 126 0.38 10.06 -13.34
N ARG A 127 1.30 9.14 -13.65
CA ARG A 127 2.71 9.14 -13.26
C ARG A 127 3.56 8.97 -14.50
N LYS A 128 4.69 9.69 -14.54
CA LYS A 128 5.68 9.51 -15.60
C LYS A 128 6.39 8.17 -15.41
N HIS A 129 6.13 7.23 -16.30
CA HIS A 129 6.84 5.99 -16.48
C HIS A 129 8.02 6.18 -17.45
N LYS A 130 9.18 5.64 -17.12
CA LYS A 130 10.42 5.84 -17.89
C LYS A 130 10.29 5.39 -19.35
N THR A 131 9.55 4.31 -19.59
CA THR A 131 9.44 3.66 -20.91
C THR A 131 8.17 4.02 -21.67
N PHE A 132 7.07 4.31 -20.97
CA PHE A 132 5.73 4.35 -21.57
C PHE A 132 5.06 5.73 -21.49
N GLY A 133 5.79 6.76 -21.08
CA GLY A 133 5.22 8.11 -20.91
C GLY A 133 4.37 8.20 -19.65
N TYR A 134 3.20 8.81 -19.72
CA TYR A 134 2.33 8.98 -18.55
C TYR A 134 1.31 7.85 -18.46
N LEU A 135 1.30 7.14 -17.34
CA LEU A 135 0.37 6.06 -17.04
C LEU A 135 -0.13 6.16 -15.60
N THR A 136 -1.31 5.62 -15.35
CA THR A 136 -1.79 5.34 -14.00
C THR A 136 -1.08 4.12 -13.40
N PRO A 137 -1.08 3.95 -12.06
CA PRO A 137 -0.57 2.73 -11.44
C PRO A 137 -1.21 1.45 -12.01
N ALA A 138 -2.54 1.43 -12.18
CA ALA A 138 -3.25 0.28 -12.73
C ALA A 138 -2.85 -0.03 -14.19
N GLU A 139 -2.70 0.99 -15.05
CA GLU A 139 -2.20 0.79 -16.42
C GLU A 139 -0.75 0.30 -16.44
N THR A 140 0.07 0.75 -15.49
CA THR A 140 1.45 0.29 -15.34
C THR A 140 1.48 -1.20 -15.00
N ARG A 141 0.64 -1.66 -14.05
CA ARG A 141 0.48 -3.08 -13.74
C ARG A 141 0.06 -3.89 -14.97
N GLN A 142 -0.98 -3.45 -15.68
CA GLN A 142 -1.47 -4.16 -16.86
C GLN A 142 -0.36 -4.35 -17.92
N ARG A 143 0.43 -3.30 -18.17
CA ARG A 143 1.56 -3.39 -19.11
C ARG A 143 2.69 -4.27 -18.60
N HIS A 144 2.96 -4.27 -17.30
CA HIS A 144 3.96 -5.14 -16.69
C HIS A 144 3.58 -6.62 -16.82
N GLN A 145 2.32 -6.95 -16.53
CA GLN A 145 1.80 -8.31 -16.68
C GLN A 145 1.86 -8.79 -18.14
N HIS A 146 1.52 -7.93 -19.10
CA HIS A 146 1.65 -8.28 -20.52
C HIS A 146 3.10 -8.50 -20.95
N ALA A 147 4.05 -7.72 -20.41
CA ALA A 147 5.47 -7.87 -20.71
C ALA A 147 6.09 -9.14 -20.12
N LEU A 148 5.59 -9.61 -18.97
CA LEU A 148 6.03 -10.88 -18.36
C LEU A 148 5.44 -12.12 -19.07
N ALA A 149 4.30 -11.97 -19.74
CA ALA A 149 3.62 -13.04 -20.46
C ALA A 149 4.07 -13.21 -21.93
N ALA A 150 4.90 -12.30 -22.44
CA ALA A 150 5.40 -12.27 -23.82
C ALA A 150 6.85 -12.79 -23.90
#